data_AF-A0A258BVM7-F1
#
_entry.id   AF-A0A258BVM7-F1
#
_cell.length_a   1.000
_cell.length_b   1.000
_cell.length_c   1.000
_cell.angle_alpha   90.00
_cell.angle_beta   90.00
_cell.angle_gamma   90.00
#
_symmetry.space_group_name_H-M   'P 1'
#
loop_
_entity.id
_entity.type
_entity.pdbx_description
1 polymer ?
#
loop_
_entity_poly.entity_id
_entity_poly.type
_entity_poly.pdbx_seq_one_letter_code
_entity_poly.pdbx_strand_id
1 'polypeptide(L)'
;LIVAAKQRGLKVIIVSDIYWREDRLRELIARTAGQDLLDLIDRIFCSCDYGCSKYNGLFTHVLDALQVPPASIAHLGDNKAADYTTPLEMGIHAVHFLQFDDRQETRFRLEAIASTLMERDARRTMPVLHPHRPQIALHHSDDPVENFGYAVLGPIMQGFTHWLAAEADAFAASTGKRPKLLFLLRDGYLLAKAFERAYPERADQIGMVEISRFTALASSFTDEQAIRDYLLTGRFKFSGPLALGMREMVCNQLLFTAQETRKLTREDDGAVFLQRLLEPDNIARVQTRSRQFAEGLLAHLRLHGVEDGDAVMLVDLGSVGTIQNVLSGVLTAEMKLTISGRYFLLREENLTGLDKKGLLDFRHYDTDALFSIFQYIALMEEFCTIAQGSVLYYGKDGQPRRDNAEGDPAQNALRARAQAACFAFVGQQDRGWRIAPASWDDESARRMAVGSLARLLFLPTEEEIAMIESFVHDVNMGSSDKIRLMDCEATGRNLRHHGPFHTMAVRERIYQPGELRRHGMAETLSLLMARRFGLDLKAADFQTKGLKLPILLTAGDGHTQMDITAYPTNEGYYRALVPVGAGRFTAIVMIGQLCDWFQIEEPPASISASRTALS
;
A
#
# COMPACT_ATOMS: atom_id res chain seq x y z
N LEU A 1 31.52 16.28 -5.79
CA LEU A 1 31.89 17.45 -6.62
C LEU A 1 32.86 18.39 -5.91
N ILE A 2 32.51 18.98 -4.75
CA ILE A 2 33.36 19.93 -4.00
C ILE A 2 34.81 19.43 -3.79
N VAL A 3 34.98 18.21 -3.25
CA VAL A 3 36.30 17.61 -3.03
C VAL A 3 37.12 17.52 -4.33
N ALA A 4 36.50 17.09 -5.43
CA ALA A 4 37.16 16.97 -6.73
C ALA A 4 37.57 18.34 -7.31
N ALA A 5 36.75 19.39 -7.08
CA ALA A 5 37.09 20.75 -7.49
C ALA A 5 38.33 21.26 -6.74
N LYS A 6 38.39 21.05 -5.42
CA LYS A 6 39.54 21.42 -4.59
C LYS A 6 40.82 20.68 -4.95
N GLN A 7 40.73 19.39 -5.26
CA GLN A 7 41.88 18.60 -5.77
C GLN A 7 42.45 19.15 -7.08
N ARG A 8 41.64 19.86 -7.88
CA ARG A 8 42.07 20.55 -9.11
C ARG A 8 42.55 21.98 -8.86
N GLY A 9 42.66 22.41 -7.60
CA GLY A 9 43.07 23.77 -7.24
C GLY A 9 41.99 24.83 -7.49
N LEU A 10 40.74 24.44 -7.75
CA LEU A 10 39.64 25.39 -7.95
C LEU A 10 39.13 25.93 -6.62
N LYS A 11 38.69 27.19 -6.63
CA LYS A 11 37.92 27.75 -5.51
C LYS A 11 36.47 27.28 -5.58
N VAL A 12 35.86 27.08 -4.42
CA VAL A 12 34.47 26.66 -4.24
C VAL A 12 33.75 27.77 -3.49
N ILE A 13 32.70 28.29 -4.12
CA ILE A 13 31.91 29.41 -3.63
C ILE A 13 30.44 28.99 -3.63
N ILE A 14 29.71 29.34 -2.57
CA ILE A 14 28.26 29.18 -2.52
C ILE A 14 27.61 30.52 -2.84
N VAL A 15 26.65 30.52 -3.76
CA VAL A 15 25.81 31.69 -4.09
C VAL A 15 24.35 31.27 -3.95
N SER A 16 23.66 31.81 -2.93
CA SER A 16 22.34 31.33 -2.54
C SER A 16 21.34 32.47 -2.33
N ASP A 17 20.16 32.30 -2.91
CA ASP A 17 18.99 33.10 -2.57
C ASP A 17 18.40 32.56 -1.27
N ILE A 18 18.70 33.21 -0.15
CA ILE A 18 18.39 32.71 1.18
C ILE A 18 18.19 33.86 2.17
N TYR A 19 17.29 33.64 3.13
CA TYR A 19 16.95 34.59 4.20
C TYR A 19 17.88 34.46 5.43
N TRP A 20 18.90 33.60 5.36
CA TRP A 20 19.93 33.45 6.38
C TRP A 20 21.23 34.11 5.93
N ARG A 21 21.86 34.81 6.87
CA ARG A 21 23.18 35.40 6.69
C ARG A 21 24.26 34.32 6.60
N GLU A 22 25.44 34.70 6.08
CA GLU A 22 26.57 33.77 5.90
C GLU A 22 26.90 32.94 7.15
N ASP A 23 26.95 33.56 8.33
CA ASP A 23 27.30 32.90 9.61
C ASP A 23 26.36 31.72 9.92
N ARG A 24 25.05 31.93 9.74
CA ARG A 24 24.03 30.90 9.92
C ARG A 24 24.07 29.82 8.85
N LEU A 25 24.36 30.19 7.60
CA LEU A 25 24.50 29.20 6.52
C LEU A 25 25.74 28.31 6.74
N ARG A 26 26.86 28.88 7.21
CA ARG A 26 28.04 28.09 7.62
C ARG A 26 27.72 27.12 8.75
N GLU A 27 27.03 27.58 9.78
CA GLU A 27 26.57 26.72 10.88
C GLU A 27 25.70 25.56 10.38
N LEU A 28 24.76 25.83 9.47
CA LEU A 28 23.90 24.81 8.88
C LEU A 28 24.71 23.77 8.08
N ILE A 29 25.67 24.22 7.25
CA ILE A 29 26.52 23.32 6.47
C ILE A 29 27.38 22.45 7.39
N ALA A 30 27.99 23.04 8.44
CA ALA A 30 28.78 22.28 9.40
C ALA A 30 27.96 21.18 10.08
N ARG A 31 26.73 21.50 10.50
CA ARG A 31 25.82 20.54 11.16
C ARG A 31 25.31 19.45 10.21
N THR A 32 25.10 19.76 8.93
CA THR A 32 24.44 18.83 7.99
C THR A 32 25.43 18.02 7.14
N ALA A 33 26.59 18.59 6.81
CA ALA A 33 27.56 18.01 5.89
C ALA A 33 28.97 17.85 6.48
N GLY A 34 29.18 18.35 7.71
CA GLY A 34 30.41 18.22 8.49
C GLY A 34 31.35 19.40 8.33
N GLN A 35 32.19 19.62 9.34
CA GLN A 35 33.20 20.69 9.35
C GLN A 35 34.19 20.53 8.18
N ASP A 36 34.60 19.29 7.87
CA ASP A 36 35.51 19.00 6.76
C ASP A 36 34.99 19.49 5.40
N LEU A 37 33.67 19.49 5.18
CA LEU A 37 33.11 20.03 3.93
C LEU A 37 33.05 21.56 3.98
N LEU A 38 32.73 22.13 5.14
CA LEU A 38 32.69 23.58 5.33
C LEU A 38 34.06 24.22 5.07
N ASP A 39 35.15 23.57 5.54
CA ASP A 39 36.52 24.05 5.36
C ASP A 39 36.96 24.07 3.89
N LEU A 40 36.24 23.34 3.02
CA LEU A 40 36.43 23.37 1.57
C LEU A 40 35.65 24.50 0.88
N ILE A 41 34.90 25.33 1.59
CA ILE A 41 34.14 26.45 1.01
C ILE A 41 34.89 27.75 1.24
N ASP A 42 35.41 28.34 0.17
CA ASP A 42 36.23 29.56 0.24
C ASP A 42 35.39 30.79 0.60
N ARG A 43 34.15 30.87 0.10
CA ARG A 43 33.29 32.03 0.27
C ARG A 43 31.81 31.69 0.10
N ILE A 44 30.95 32.46 0.75
CA ILE A 44 29.50 32.33 0.65
C ILE A 44 28.92 33.72 0.36
N PHE A 45 28.01 33.80 -0.61
CA PHE A 45 27.23 35.00 -0.93
C PHE A 45 25.75 34.68 -0.72
N CYS A 46 25.12 35.37 0.23
CA CYS A 46 23.71 35.21 0.57
C CYS A 46 22.92 36.42 0.10
N SER A 47 21.81 36.22 -0.61
CA SER A 47 20.98 37.32 -1.12
C SER A 47 20.53 38.31 -0.04
N CYS A 48 20.28 37.85 1.19
CA CYS A 48 19.87 38.73 2.29
C CYS A 48 20.99 39.69 2.78
N ASP A 49 22.27 39.31 2.64
CA ASP A 49 23.39 40.16 3.01
C ASP A 49 23.59 41.32 2.00
N TYR A 50 23.13 41.13 0.76
CA TYR A 50 23.26 42.11 -0.35
C TYR A 50 21.95 42.79 -0.76
N GLY A 51 20.81 42.32 -0.26
CA GLY A 51 19.49 42.86 -0.58
C GLY A 51 18.98 42.56 -2.00
N CYS A 52 19.64 41.65 -2.73
CA CYS A 52 19.26 41.28 -4.10
C CYS A 52 19.42 39.77 -4.32
N SER A 53 18.54 39.19 -5.15
CA SER A 53 18.63 37.78 -5.55
C SER A 53 19.64 37.56 -6.68
N LYS A 54 19.95 36.30 -6.98
CA LYS A 54 20.70 35.87 -8.18
C LYS A 54 20.13 36.49 -9.45
N TYR A 55 18.81 36.51 -9.59
CA TYR A 55 18.11 37.13 -10.71
C TYR A 55 18.26 38.67 -10.75
N ASN A 56 18.31 39.33 -9.59
CA ASN A 56 18.28 40.80 -9.46
C ASN A 56 19.67 41.44 -9.21
N GLY A 57 20.77 40.72 -9.45
CA GLY A 57 22.11 41.32 -9.44
C GLY A 57 23.11 40.79 -8.39
N LEU A 58 22.80 39.69 -7.68
CA LEU A 58 23.76 39.10 -6.73
C LEU A 58 25.09 38.72 -7.40
N PHE A 59 25.05 38.25 -8.66
CA PHE A 59 26.26 37.93 -9.42
C PHE A 59 27.16 39.14 -9.71
N THR A 60 26.61 40.36 -9.76
CA THR A 60 27.43 41.58 -9.89
C THR A 60 28.31 41.73 -8.66
N HIS A 61 27.74 41.59 -7.47
CA HIS A 61 28.51 41.60 -6.22
C HIS A 61 29.52 40.44 -6.14
N VAL A 62 29.18 39.26 -6.67
CA VAL A 62 30.12 38.14 -6.74
C VAL A 62 31.33 38.51 -7.62
N LEU A 63 31.11 39.01 -8.84
CA LEU A 63 32.18 39.39 -9.76
C LEU A 63 33.05 40.51 -9.19
N ASP A 64 32.42 41.55 -8.64
CA ASP A 64 33.11 42.67 -7.98
C ASP A 64 33.98 42.19 -6.81
N ALA A 65 33.49 41.20 -6.07
CA ALA A 65 34.19 40.70 -4.89
C ALA A 65 35.29 39.69 -5.22
N LEU A 66 35.23 39.02 -6.37
CA LEU A 66 36.23 38.03 -6.79
C LEU A 66 37.32 38.61 -7.69
N GLN A 67 37.04 39.69 -8.43
CA GLN A 67 37.99 40.34 -9.33
C GLN A 67 38.62 39.36 -10.34
N VAL A 68 37.83 38.44 -10.87
CA VAL A 68 38.23 37.47 -11.91
C VAL A 68 37.35 37.62 -13.15
N PRO A 69 37.82 37.24 -14.36
CA PRO A 69 36.99 37.25 -15.56
C PRO A 69 35.75 36.34 -15.38
N PRO A 70 34.54 36.75 -15.79
CA PRO A 70 33.34 35.93 -15.68
C PRO A 70 33.50 34.52 -16.28
N ALA A 71 34.20 34.43 -17.42
CA ALA A 71 34.50 33.16 -18.11
C ALA A 71 35.43 32.21 -17.32
N SER A 72 36.01 32.65 -16.21
CA SER A 72 36.77 31.76 -15.31
C SER A 72 35.92 31.11 -14.22
N ILE A 73 34.64 31.48 -14.14
CA ILE A 73 33.68 30.96 -13.17
C ILE A 73 32.75 29.97 -13.87
N ALA A 74 32.51 28.83 -13.22
CA ALA A 74 31.45 27.89 -13.58
C ALA A 74 30.44 27.81 -12.43
N HIS A 75 29.21 28.24 -12.67
CA HIS A 75 28.10 28.17 -11.72
C HIS A 75 27.24 26.92 -11.97
N LEU A 76 26.80 26.29 -10.89
CA LEU A 76 25.96 25.09 -10.90
C LEU A 76 24.79 25.32 -9.96
N GLY A 77 23.56 25.22 -10.47
CA GLY A 77 22.35 25.33 -9.66
C GLY A 77 21.10 24.85 -10.38
N ASP A 78 20.02 24.71 -9.64
CA ASP A 78 18.79 24.02 -10.04
C ASP A 78 17.72 24.94 -10.64
N ASN A 79 17.81 26.25 -10.43
CA ASN A 79 16.87 27.20 -11.00
C ASN A 79 17.30 27.66 -12.40
N LYS A 80 16.51 27.35 -13.43
CA LYS A 80 16.83 27.73 -14.81
C LYS A 80 17.07 29.23 -15.01
N ALA A 81 16.29 30.09 -14.36
CA ALA A 81 16.45 31.53 -14.50
C ALA A 81 17.66 32.03 -13.69
N ALA A 82 17.66 31.75 -12.39
CA ALA A 82 18.63 32.30 -11.45
C ALA A 82 20.03 31.65 -11.52
N ASP A 83 20.12 30.37 -11.89
CA ASP A 83 21.37 29.60 -11.88
C ASP A 83 21.89 29.22 -13.26
N TYR A 84 21.13 29.48 -14.33
CA TYR A 84 21.57 29.18 -15.69
C TYR A 84 21.52 30.41 -16.60
N THR A 85 20.34 30.98 -16.81
CA THR A 85 20.18 32.13 -17.72
C THR A 85 20.95 33.36 -17.23
N THR A 86 20.71 33.82 -16.00
CA THR A 86 21.35 35.05 -15.49
C THR A 86 22.89 34.97 -15.45
N PRO A 87 23.53 33.89 -14.96
CA PRO A 87 24.99 33.78 -15.05
C PRO A 87 25.50 33.80 -16.50
N LEU A 88 24.83 33.11 -17.43
CA LEU A 88 25.24 33.08 -18.84
C LEU A 88 25.21 34.46 -19.48
N GLU A 89 24.16 35.24 -19.22
CA GLU A 89 24.04 36.63 -19.72
C GLU A 89 25.17 37.54 -19.21
N MET A 90 25.75 37.21 -18.05
CA MET A 90 26.89 37.92 -17.46
C MET A 90 28.25 37.35 -17.89
N GLY A 91 28.28 36.38 -18.81
CA GLY A 91 29.51 35.74 -19.29
C GLY A 91 30.10 34.68 -18.36
N ILE A 92 29.35 34.25 -17.33
CA ILE A 92 29.73 33.14 -16.44
C ILE A 92 29.32 31.82 -17.11
N HIS A 93 30.18 30.79 -17.07
CA HIS A 93 29.76 29.46 -17.50
C HIS A 93 28.70 28.92 -16.54
N ALA A 94 27.58 28.40 -17.04
CA ALA A 94 26.51 27.89 -16.19
C ALA A 94 26.10 26.47 -16.57
N VAL A 95 25.81 25.65 -15.56
CA VAL A 95 25.27 24.30 -15.72
C VAL A 95 23.96 24.22 -14.95
N HIS A 96 22.87 23.95 -15.67
CA HIS A 96 21.57 23.72 -15.05
C HIS A 96 21.54 22.31 -14.43
N PHE A 97 21.52 22.25 -13.11
CA PHE A 97 21.48 21.02 -12.34
C PHE A 97 20.05 20.51 -12.19
N LEU A 98 19.68 19.54 -13.02
CA LEU A 98 18.40 18.84 -12.91
C LEU A 98 18.55 17.69 -11.91
N GLN A 99 18.07 17.88 -10.69
CA GLN A 99 18.11 16.83 -9.66
C GLN A 99 17.17 15.66 -9.98
N PHE A 100 16.03 15.97 -10.61
CA PHE A 100 14.95 15.04 -10.90
C PHE A 100 14.37 15.32 -12.28
N ASP A 101 13.83 14.28 -12.90
CA ASP A 101 12.94 14.42 -14.04
C ASP A 101 11.50 14.71 -13.58
N ASP A 102 10.63 15.06 -14.54
CA ASP A 102 9.21 15.38 -14.27
C ASP A 102 8.45 14.22 -13.59
N ARG A 103 8.86 12.96 -13.85
CA ARG A 103 8.24 11.77 -13.26
C ARG A 103 8.51 11.72 -11.77
N GLN A 104 9.77 11.91 -11.38
CA GLN A 104 10.20 11.91 -9.98
C GLN A 104 9.67 13.14 -9.24
N GLU A 105 9.69 14.32 -9.85
CA GLU A 105 9.07 15.53 -9.25
C GLU A 105 7.58 15.32 -8.97
N THR A 106 6.85 14.76 -9.94
CA THR A 106 5.44 14.43 -9.77
C THR A 106 5.23 13.42 -8.65
N ARG A 107 6.04 12.36 -8.60
CA ARG A 107 5.99 11.35 -7.54
C ARG A 107 6.16 11.99 -6.16
N PHE A 108 7.23 12.73 -5.92
CA PHE A 108 7.47 13.37 -4.62
C PHE A 108 6.37 14.37 -4.25
N ARG A 109 5.82 15.11 -5.21
CA ARG A 109 4.69 16.00 -4.96
C ARG A 109 3.45 15.23 -4.50
N LEU A 110 3.14 14.09 -5.14
CA LEU A 110 2.03 13.22 -4.75
C LEU A 110 2.28 12.51 -3.41
N GLU A 111 3.51 12.06 -3.13
CA GLU A 111 3.90 11.54 -1.80
C GLU A 111 3.67 12.58 -0.72
N ALA A 112 3.98 13.85 -1.01
CA ALA A 112 3.77 14.91 -0.04
C ALA A 112 2.28 15.16 0.23
N ILE A 113 1.41 15.01 -0.77
CA ILE A 113 -0.04 15.08 -0.60
C ILE A 113 -0.52 13.91 0.26
N ALA A 114 -0.13 12.68 -0.09
CA ALA A 114 -0.52 11.48 0.64
C ALA A 114 -0.06 11.54 2.11
N SER A 115 1.19 11.95 2.35
CA SER A 115 1.74 12.16 3.70
C SER A 115 0.93 13.18 4.49
N THR A 116 0.52 14.29 3.86
CA THR A 116 -0.29 15.33 4.51
C THR A 116 -1.69 14.82 4.90
N LEU A 117 -2.25 13.88 4.13
CA LEU A 117 -3.58 13.31 4.40
C LEU A 117 -3.52 12.16 5.42
N MET A 118 -2.39 11.46 5.52
CA MET A 118 -2.19 10.38 6.48
C MET A 118 -1.73 10.89 7.84
N GLU A 119 -0.74 11.79 7.86
CA GLU A 119 -0.11 12.32 9.06
C GLU A 119 -0.81 13.58 9.56
N ARG A 120 -1.40 13.51 10.76
CA ARG A 120 -2.21 14.59 11.37
C ARG A 120 -1.52 15.96 11.42
N ASP A 121 -0.21 15.96 11.65
CA ASP A 121 0.59 17.14 11.97
C ASP A 121 1.48 17.60 10.80
N ALA A 122 1.52 16.84 9.70
CA ALA A 122 2.28 17.17 8.51
C ALA A 122 1.86 18.54 7.93
N ARG A 123 2.85 19.37 7.58
CA ARG A 123 2.71 20.77 7.14
C ARG A 123 2.10 21.73 8.16
N ARG A 124 1.80 21.27 9.38
CA ARG A 124 1.29 22.11 10.47
C ARG A 124 2.38 22.40 11.49
N THR A 125 2.89 21.34 12.12
CA THR A 125 3.93 21.42 13.16
C THR A 125 5.17 20.62 12.78
N MET A 126 5.09 19.77 11.75
CA MET A 126 6.23 19.02 11.20
C MET A 126 6.32 19.18 9.67
N PRO A 127 7.54 19.23 9.10
CA PRO A 127 7.71 19.17 7.66
C PRO A 127 7.36 17.77 7.13
N VAL A 128 6.98 17.70 5.85
CA VAL A 128 6.95 16.43 5.12
C VAL A 128 8.38 16.10 4.71
N LEU A 129 8.92 15.03 5.28
CA LEU A 129 10.28 14.57 5.00
C LEU A 129 10.27 13.48 3.94
N HIS A 130 11.22 13.54 3.02
CA HIS A 130 11.46 12.51 2.01
C HIS A 130 12.95 12.12 2.03
N PRO A 131 13.38 11.36 3.05
CA PRO A 131 14.80 11.05 3.26
C PRO A 131 15.39 10.21 2.11
N HIS A 132 14.56 9.50 1.34
CA HIS A 132 14.91 8.74 0.13
C HIS A 132 15.27 9.59 -1.10
N ARG A 133 15.00 10.91 -1.09
CA ARG A 133 15.26 11.81 -2.24
C ARG A 133 16.69 11.75 -2.78
N PRO A 134 17.76 11.83 -1.95
CA PRO A 134 19.13 11.81 -2.45
C PRO A 134 19.47 10.49 -3.16
N GLN A 135 18.99 9.37 -2.65
CA GLN A 135 19.23 8.06 -3.24
C GLN A 135 18.54 7.91 -4.59
N ILE A 136 17.31 8.41 -4.72
CA ILE A 136 16.57 8.45 -5.99
C ILE A 136 17.25 9.38 -6.99
N ALA A 137 17.72 10.55 -6.57
CA ALA A 137 18.42 11.49 -7.44
C ALA A 137 19.70 10.90 -8.06
N LEU A 138 20.28 9.87 -7.44
CA LEU A 138 21.48 9.18 -7.92
C LEU A 138 21.18 7.96 -8.79
N HIS A 139 19.91 7.66 -9.05
CA HIS A 139 19.47 6.53 -9.86
C HIS A 139 18.63 7.02 -11.04
N HIS A 140 18.99 6.58 -12.23
CA HIS A 140 18.24 6.84 -13.45
C HIS A 140 17.99 5.51 -14.14
N SER A 141 16.73 5.25 -14.45
CA SER A 141 16.28 4.16 -15.31
C SER A 141 15.13 4.70 -16.16
N ASP A 142 15.04 4.27 -17.42
CA ASP A 142 13.86 4.57 -18.25
C ASP A 142 12.79 3.48 -18.11
N ASP A 143 13.14 2.33 -17.51
CA ASP A 143 12.25 1.20 -17.32
C ASP A 143 11.22 1.49 -16.21
N PRO A 144 9.92 1.53 -16.51
CA PRO A 144 8.89 1.78 -15.49
C PRO A 144 8.90 0.77 -14.34
N VAL A 145 9.21 -0.50 -14.62
CA VAL A 145 9.18 -1.58 -13.61
C VAL A 145 10.35 -1.45 -12.64
N GLU A 146 11.56 -1.19 -13.16
CA GLU A 146 12.73 -0.91 -12.33
C GLU A 146 12.52 0.36 -11.49
N ASN A 147 12.03 1.44 -12.09
CA ASN A 147 11.71 2.67 -11.36
C ASN A 147 10.68 2.45 -10.26
N PHE A 148 9.64 1.67 -10.52
CA PHE A 148 8.63 1.34 -9.52
C PHE A 148 9.26 0.56 -8.34
N GLY A 149 10.03 -0.49 -8.64
CA GLY A 149 10.72 -1.24 -7.60
C GLY A 149 11.69 -0.39 -6.78
N TYR A 150 12.53 0.42 -7.44
CA TYR A 150 13.56 1.22 -6.79
C TYR A 150 12.98 2.41 -6.01
N ALA A 151 12.10 3.20 -6.63
CA ALA A 151 11.66 4.49 -6.09
C ALA A 151 10.26 4.46 -5.44
N VAL A 152 9.55 3.33 -5.46
CA VAL A 152 8.27 3.14 -4.74
C VAL A 152 8.38 2.03 -3.71
N LEU A 153 8.68 0.79 -4.12
CA LEU A 153 8.81 -0.33 -3.17
C LEU A 153 10.04 -0.15 -2.25
N GLY A 154 11.13 0.38 -2.79
CA GLY A 154 12.38 0.65 -2.05
C GLY A 154 12.16 1.46 -0.77
N PRO A 155 11.64 2.70 -0.83
CA PRO A 155 11.35 3.51 0.35
C PRO A 155 10.38 2.84 1.34
N ILE A 156 9.34 2.15 0.84
CA ILE A 156 8.41 1.40 1.69
C ILE A 156 9.13 0.33 2.49
N MET A 157 9.98 -0.47 1.81
CA MET A 157 10.74 -1.54 2.45
C MET A 157 11.90 -1.02 3.31
N GLN A 158 12.51 0.11 2.97
CA GLN A 158 13.53 0.75 3.82
C GLN A 158 12.92 1.15 5.16
N GLY A 159 11.74 1.78 5.15
CA GLY A 159 11.05 2.14 6.40
C GLY A 159 10.66 0.91 7.24
N PHE A 160 10.16 -0.14 6.60
CA PHE A 160 9.82 -1.39 7.28
C PHE A 160 11.05 -2.10 7.88
N THR A 161 12.13 -2.24 7.11
CA THR A 161 13.33 -2.96 7.55
C THR A 161 14.04 -2.22 8.67
N HIS A 162 14.11 -0.88 8.61
CA HIS A 162 14.64 -0.04 9.69
C HIS A 162 13.89 -0.25 11.00
N TRP A 163 12.55 -0.15 10.95
CA TRP A 163 11.70 -0.40 12.11
C TRP A 163 11.81 -1.83 12.66
N LEU A 164 11.85 -2.83 11.77
CA LEU A 164 11.95 -4.23 12.17
C LEU A 164 13.27 -4.51 12.89
N ALA A 165 14.38 -3.92 12.46
CA ALA A 165 15.67 -4.06 13.11
C ALA A 165 15.63 -3.50 14.55
N ALA A 166 15.06 -2.31 14.74
CA ALA A 166 14.88 -1.70 16.06
C ALA A 166 13.99 -2.54 16.97
N GLU A 167 12.88 -3.08 16.44
CA GLU A 167 11.99 -3.97 17.20
C GLU A 167 12.64 -5.30 17.58
N ALA A 168 13.46 -5.87 16.70
CA ALA A 168 14.21 -7.08 16.99
C ALA A 168 15.27 -6.84 18.08
N ASP A 169 15.92 -5.67 18.09
CA ASP A 169 16.89 -5.30 19.12
C ASP A 169 16.21 -5.06 20.48
N ALA A 170 15.05 -4.38 20.48
CA ALA A 170 14.24 -4.19 21.68
C ALA A 170 13.75 -5.52 22.26
N PHE A 171 13.33 -6.45 21.40
CA PHE A 171 12.91 -7.79 21.81
C PHE A 171 14.08 -8.65 22.32
N ALA A 172 15.27 -8.50 21.72
CA ALA A 172 16.48 -9.13 22.22
C ALA A 172 16.86 -8.62 23.61
N ALA A 173 16.74 -7.31 23.83
CA ALA A 173 17.01 -6.69 25.12
C ALA A 173 16.03 -7.15 26.21
N SER A 174 14.74 -7.35 25.87
CA SER A 174 13.73 -7.78 26.84
C SER A 174 13.81 -9.28 27.18
N THR A 175 14.20 -10.12 26.22
CA THR A 175 14.26 -11.58 26.40
C THR A 175 15.66 -12.09 26.79
N GLY A 176 16.70 -11.28 26.59
CA GLY A 176 18.10 -11.68 26.74
C GLY A 176 18.57 -12.64 25.63
N LYS A 177 17.78 -12.84 24.57
CA LYS A 177 18.06 -13.78 23.47
C LYS A 177 17.95 -13.06 22.13
N ARG A 178 18.86 -13.33 21.20
CA ARG A 178 18.70 -12.85 19.82
C ARG A 178 17.52 -13.57 19.18
N PRO A 179 16.54 -12.85 18.61
CA PRO A 179 15.37 -13.49 18.04
C PRO A 179 15.65 -14.10 16.67
N LYS A 180 14.99 -15.22 16.39
CA LYS A 180 14.83 -15.74 15.02
C LYS A 180 13.64 -15.02 14.36
N LEU A 181 13.90 -14.30 13.29
CA LEU A 181 12.92 -13.53 12.52
C LEU A 181 12.26 -14.47 11.51
N LEU A 182 11.06 -14.94 11.85
CA LEU A 182 10.29 -15.89 11.05
C LEU A 182 9.37 -15.14 10.09
N PHE A 183 9.85 -14.89 8.88
CA PHE A 183 9.06 -14.28 7.81
C PHE A 183 8.07 -15.31 7.24
N LEU A 184 6.78 -14.99 7.34
CA LEU A 184 5.70 -15.88 6.93
C LEU A 184 5.57 -15.86 5.40
N LEU A 185 6.07 -16.90 4.76
CA LEU A 185 6.00 -17.07 3.32
C LEU A 185 4.60 -17.43 2.87
N ARG A 186 3.94 -16.41 2.35
CA ARG A 186 3.44 -16.34 0.97
C ARG A 186 3.50 -14.89 0.53
N ASP A 187 3.25 -13.98 1.47
CA ASP A 187 3.33 -12.53 1.31
C ASP A 187 4.54 -11.93 2.08
N GLY A 188 5.42 -12.79 2.62
CA GLY A 188 6.62 -12.41 3.37
C GLY A 188 7.92 -12.33 2.56
N TYR A 189 7.93 -12.71 1.27
CA TYR A 189 9.16 -12.87 0.51
C TYR A 189 9.92 -11.56 0.31
N LEU A 190 9.24 -10.51 -0.18
CA LEU A 190 9.86 -9.19 -0.35
C LEU A 190 10.34 -8.62 0.98
N LEU A 191 9.57 -8.79 2.06
CA LEU A 191 9.93 -8.33 3.41
C LEU A 191 11.23 -9.00 3.88
N ALA A 192 11.32 -10.33 3.72
CA ALA A 192 12.48 -11.11 4.14
C ALA A 192 13.73 -10.76 3.33
N LYS A 193 13.60 -10.69 2.01
CA LYS A 193 14.72 -10.35 1.13
C LYS A 193 15.14 -8.89 1.23
N ALA A 194 14.22 -7.97 1.47
CA ALA A 194 14.58 -6.59 1.76
C ALA A 194 15.37 -6.50 3.08
N PHE A 195 14.93 -7.20 4.13
CA PHE A 195 15.63 -7.20 5.42
C PHE A 195 17.04 -7.82 5.31
N GLU A 196 17.18 -8.95 4.60
CA GLU A 196 18.47 -9.57 4.31
C GLU A 196 19.43 -8.61 3.58
N ARG A 197 18.91 -7.78 2.67
CA ARG A 197 19.70 -6.81 1.91
C ARG A 197 20.07 -5.57 2.72
N ALA A 198 19.18 -5.14 3.60
CA ALA A 198 19.39 -4.04 4.53
C ALA A 198 20.45 -4.38 5.59
N TYR A 199 20.37 -5.60 6.14
CA TYR A 199 21.14 -6.05 7.30
C TYR A 199 21.80 -7.41 7.00
N PRO A 200 22.76 -7.48 6.07
CA PRO A 200 23.41 -8.75 5.69
C PRO A 200 24.11 -9.44 6.85
N GLU A 201 24.57 -8.69 7.85
CA GLU A 201 25.16 -9.19 9.10
C GLU A 201 24.16 -9.90 10.02
N ARG A 202 22.85 -9.79 9.73
CA ARG A 202 21.75 -10.45 10.46
C ARG A 202 21.08 -11.58 9.65
N ALA A 203 21.67 -11.99 8.52
CA ALA A 203 21.09 -13.01 7.65
C ALA A 203 20.87 -14.36 8.36
N ASP A 204 21.68 -14.67 9.38
CA ASP A 204 21.57 -15.87 10.22
C ASP A 204 20.32 -15.88 11.12
N GLN A 205 19.69 -14.72 11.35
CA GLN A 205 18.46 -14.59 12.13
C GLN A 205 17.21 -14.89 11.30
N ILE A 206 17.32 -14.94 9.96
CA ILE A 206 16.17 -14.98 9.05
C ILE A 206 15.72 -16.43 8.84
N GLY A 207 14.50 -16.75 9.24
CA GLY A 207 13.77 -17.95 8.85
C GLY A 207 12.66 -17.59 7.88
N MET A 208 12.71 -18.09 6.64
CA MET A 208 11.61 -17.92 5.67
C MET A 208 10.67 -19.13 5.76
N VAL A 209 9.65 -19.06 6.62
CA VAL A 209 8.81 -20.20 6.97
C VAL A 209 7.50 -20.18 6.18
N GLU A 210 7.12 -21.28 5.56
CA GLU A 210 5.93 -21.38 4.72
C GLU A 210 4.69 -21.68 5.54
N ILE A 211 4.20 -20.65 6.24
CA ILE A 211 3.01 -20.72 7.10
C ILE A 211 1.96 -19.78 6.53
N SER A 212 0.83 -20.33 6.13
CA SER A 212 -0.36 -19.58 5.72
C SER A 212 -1.40 -19.56 6.85
N ARG A 213 -2.46 -18.75 6.67
CA ARG A 213 -3.63 -18.79 7.56
C ARG A 213 -4.23 -20.20 7.64
N PHE A 214 -4.27 -20.93 6.53
CA PHE A 214 -4.79 -22.29 6.48
C PHE A 214 -3.92 -23.25 7.31
N THR A 215 -2.61 -23.28 7.08
CA THR A 215 -1.70 -24.20 7.80
C THR A 215 -1.64 -23.88 9.29
N ALA A 216 -1.75 -22.61 9.66
CA ALA A 216 -1.85 -22.16 11.04
C ALA A 216 -3.12 -22.69 11.72
N LEU A 217 -4.29 -22.51 11.09
CA LEU A 217 -5.57 -23.04 11.59
C LEU A 217 -5.55 -24.57 11.67
N ALA A 218 -5.09 -25.24 10.62
CA ALA A 218 -4.96 -26.68 10.55
C ALA A 218 -4.11 -27.27 11.70
N SER A 219 -3.19 -26.49 12.26
CA SER A 219 -2.31 -26.91 13.36
C SER A 219 -2.82 -26.50 14.75
N SER A 220 -3.93 -25.77 14.85
CA SER A 220 -4.37 -25.13 16.10
C SER A 220 -5.58 -25.75 16.78
N PHE A 221 -6.19 -26.81 16.22
CA PHE A 221 -7.39 -27.43 16.81
C PHE A 221 -7.01 -28.43 17.92
N THR A 222 -6.46 -27.92 19.01
CA THR A 222 -5.93 -28.70 20.14
C THR A 222 -7.02 -29.37 20.99
N ASP A 223 -8.20 -28.75 21.06
CA ASP A 223 -9.36 -29.22 21.82
C ASP A 223 -10.67 -28.78 21.15
N GLU A 224 -11.81 -29.15 21.75
CA GLU A 224 -13.14 -28.78 21.25
C GLU A 224 -13.37 -27.26 21.30
N GLN A 225 -12.82 -26.57 22.30
CA GLN A 225 -13.01 -25.14 22.47
C GLN A 225 -12.33 -24.38 21.32
N ALA A 226 -11.12 -24.79 20.91
CA ALA A 226 -10.42 -24.22 19.76
C ALA A 226 -11.24 -24.31 18.46
N ILE A 227 -11.96 -25.44 18.25
CA ILE A 227 -12.86 -25.61 17.09
C ILE A 227 -14.05 -24.64 17.20
N ARG A 228 -14.65 -24.53 18.38
CA ARG A 228 -15.78 -23.63 18.63
C ARG A 228 -15.39 -22.16 18.44
N ASP A 229 -14.24 -21.75 18.96
CA ASP A 229 -13.72 -20.39 18.84
C ASP A 229 -13.46 -20.01 17.38
N TYR A 230 -12.91 -20.93 16.58
CA TYR A 230 -12.78 -20.75 15.14
C TYR A 230 -14.13 -20.53 14.44
N LEU A 231 -15.14 -21.35 14.75
CA LEU A 231 -16.48 -21.21 14.16
C LEU A 231 -17.16 -19.89 14.56
N LEU A 232 -16.96 -19.43 15.80
CA LEU A 232 -17.52 -18.16 16.32
C LEU A 232 -16.82 -16.93 15.72
N THR A 233 -15.48 -16.94 15.66
CA THR A 233 -14.68 -15.81 15.18
C THR A 233 -14.75 -15.62 13.68
N GLY A 234 -14.95 -16.70 12.90
CA GLY A 234 -15.01 -16.64 11.43
C GLY A 234 -16.26 -15.96 10.85
N ARG A 235 -17.29 -15.65 11.68
CA ARG A 235 -18.57 -15.02 11.27
C ARG A 235 -19.18 -15.66 10.02
N PHE A 236 -19.08 -16.98 9.91
CA PHE A 236 -19.51 -17.71 8.73
C PHE A 236 -21.04 -17.70 8.57
N LYS A 237 -21.52 -17.53 7.33
CA LYS A 237 -22.94 -17.69 6.99
C LYS A 237 -23.16 -19.05 6.34
N PHE A 238 -23.73 -19.98 7.11
CA PHE A 238 -24.01 -21.35 6.66
C PHE A 238 -25.41 -21.54 6.06
N SER A 239 -26.12 -20.46 5.78
CA SER A 239 -27.43 -20.45 5.11
C SER A 239 -27.47 -19.38 4.01
N GLY A 240 -28.17 -19.67 2.91
CA GLY A 240 -28.32 -18.76 1.76
C GLY A 240 -27.46 -19.14 0.53
N PRO A 241 -27.44 -18.30 -0.52
CA PRO A 241 -26.92 -18.65 -1.84
C PRO A 241 -25.42 -19.05 -1.87
N LEU A 242 -24.62 -18.54 -0.94
CA LEU A 242 -23.18 -18.81 -0.84
C LEU A 242 -22.82 -19.83 0.26
N ALA A 243 -23.83 -20.42 0.92
CA ALA A 243 -23.62 -21.24 2.09
C ALA A 243 -22.87 -22.54 1.80
N LEU A 244 -23.11 -23.17 0.65
CA LEU A 244 -22.45 -24.43 0.30
C LEU A 244 -20.93 -24.25 0.22
N GLY A 245 -20.46 -23.26 -0.55
CA GLY A 245 -19.03 -22.96 -0.64
C GLY A 245 -18.41 -22.60 0.71
N MET A 246 -19.15 -21.89 1.57
CA MET A 246 -18.71 -21.59 2.94
C MET A 246 -18.57 -22.86 3.80
N ARG A 247 -19.54 -23.77 3.73
CA ARG A 247 -19.49 -25.06 4.44
C ARG A 247 -18.33 -25.93 3.94
N GLU A 248 -18.10 -25.99 2.63
CA GLU A 248 -16.98 -26.72 2.03
C GLU A 248 -15.62 -26.14 2.45
N MET A 249 -15.50 -24.81 2.45
CA MET A 249 -14.30 -24.11 2.92
C MET A 249 -14.00 -24.44 4.39
N VAL A 250 -15.01 -24.38 5.27
CA VAL A 250 -14.87 -24.70 6.69
C VAL A 250 -14.48 -26.17 6.89
N CYS A 251 -15.10 -27.10 6.14
CA CYS A 251 -14.70 -28.51 6.18
C CYS A 251 -13.23 -28.71 5.76
N ASN A 252 -12.79 -28.02 4.71
CA ASN A 252 -11.40 -28.08 4.27
C ASN A 252 -10.44 -27.54 5.34
N GLN A 253 -10.76 -26.41 5.96
CA GLN A 253 -9.96 -25.80 7.05
C GLN A 253 -9.89 -26.72 8.28
N LEU A 254 -10.94 -27.49 8.56
CA LEU A 254 -11.00 -28.51 9.61
C LEU A 254 -10.43 -29.88 9.18
N LEU A 255 -9.76 -29.96 8.03
CA LEU A 255 -9.08 -31.16 7.54
C LEU A 255 -10.01 -32.34 7.25
N PHE A 256 -11.27 -32.08 6.87
CA PHE A 256 -12.15 -33.12 6.32
C PHE A 256 -11.78 -33.44 4.87
N THR A 257 -11.82 -34.72 4.52
CA THR A 257 -11.63 -35.18 3.14
C THR A 257 -12.79 -34.73 2.24
N ALA A 258 -12.61 -34.76 0.93
CA ALA A 258 -13.69 -34.46 -0.02
C ALA A 258 -14.92 -35.36 0.18
N GLN A 259 -14.73 -36.63 0.56
CA GLN A 259 -15.83 -37.55 0.83
C GLN A 259 -16.59 -37.19 2.12
N GLU A 260 -15.87 -36.84 3.18
CA GLU A 260 -16.47 -36.41 4.45
C GLU A 260 -17.20 -35.07 4.28
N THR A 261 -16.57 -34.13 3.57
CA THR A 261 -17.16 -32.82 3.23
C THR A 261 -18.51 -33.00 2.55
N ARG A 262 -18.58 -33.81 1.48
CA ARG A 262 -19.85 -34.11 0.78
C ARG A 262 -20.92 -34.73 1.70
N LYS A 263 -20.51 -35.51 2.71
CA LYS A 263 -21.46 -36.07 3.69
C LYS A 263 -21.96 -35.00 4.65
N LEU A 264 -21.07 -34.15 5.16
CA LEU A 264 -21.39 -33.08 6.09
C LEU A 264 -22.23 -31.98 5.45
N THR A 265 -21.96 -31.63 4.19
CA THR A 265 -22.65 -30.56 3.45
C THR A 265 -23.88 -31.03 2.67
N ARG A 266 -24.29 -32.30 2.81
CA ARG A 266 -25.41 -32.90 2.06
C ARG A 266 -26.75 -32.22 2.33
N GLU A 267 -26.96 -31.76 3.55
CA GLU A 267 -28.19 -31.07 3.94
C GLU A 267 -28.01 -29.56 3.86
N ASP A 268 -29.01 -28.87 3.32
CA ASP A 268 -29.00 -27.42 3.16
C ASP A 268 -29.55 -26.70 4.40
N ASP A 269 -29.03 -27.10 5.57
CA ASP A 269 -29.33 -26.48 6.85
C ASP A 269 -28.02 -26.22 7.61
N GLY A 270 -27.74 -24.94 7.86
CA GLY A 270 -26.53 -24.51 8.56
C GLY A 270 -26.44 -24.96 10.02
N ALA A 271 -27.57 -25.09 10.72
CA ALA A 271 -27.60 -25.55 12.10
C ALA A 271 -27.35 -27.06 12.17
N VAL A 272 -27.95 -27.84 11.26
CA VAL A 272 -27.69 -29.29 11.16
C VAL A 272 -26.24 -29.55 10.76
N PHE A 273 -25.69 -28.77 9.83
CA PHE A 273 -24.28 -28.81 9.47
C PHE A 273 -23.38 -28.62 10.70
N LEU A 274 -23.62 -27.55 11.49
CA LEU A 274 -22.86 -27.28 12.70
C LEU A 274 -23.00 -28.38 13.75
N GLN A 275 -24.21 -28.92 13.94
CA GLN A 275 -24.45 -30.02 14.86
C GLN A 275 -23.64 -31.26 14.48
N ARG A 276 -23.66 -31.64 13.19
CA ARG A 276 -22.89 -32.78 12.67
C ARG A 276 -21.39 -32.55 12.80
N LEU A 277 -20.94 -31.36 12.44
CA LEU A 277 -19.53 -30.97 12.53
C LEU A 277 -18.99 -31.12 13.97
N LEU A 278 -19.82 -30.78 14.96
CA LEU A 278 -19.52 -30.87 16.39
C LEU A 278 -19.90 -32.21 17.03
N GLU A 279 -20.18 -33.26 16.26
CA GLU A 279 -20.32 -34.61 16.79
C GLU A 279 -18.99 -35.10 17.38
N PRO A 280 -18.99 -35.86 18.49
CA PRO A 280 -17.76 -36.32 19.16
C PRO A 280 -16.77 -37.02 18.23
N ASP A 281 -17.25 -37.86 17.32
CA ASP A 281 -16.42 -38.57 16.34
C ASP A 281 -15.73 -37.62 15.36
N ASN A 282 -16.42 -36.56 14.93
CA ASN A 282 -15.88 -35.56 14.02
C ASN A 282 -14.88 -34.65 14.73
N ILE A 283 -15.18 -34.23 15.97
CA ILE A 283 -14.24 -33.50 16.82
C ILE A 283 -12.95 -34.30 17.03
N ALA A 284 -13.05 -35.59 17.40
CA ALA A 284 -11.88 -36.44 17.60
C ALA A 284 -11.04 -36.62 16.33
N ARG A 285 -11.69 -36.69 15.15
CA ARG A 285 -10.99 -36.72 13.86
C ARG A 285 -10.24 -35.43 13.58
N VAL A 286 -10.89 -34.27 13.77
CA VAL A 286 -10.27 -32.95 13.58
C VAL A 286 -9.05 -32.81 14.49
N GLN A 287 -9.18 -33.11 15.78
CA GLN A 287 -8.08 -33.02 16.74
C GLN A 287 -6.92 -33.94 16.38
N THR A 288 -7.21 -35.19 15.98
CA THR A 288 -6.17 -36.16 15.58
C THR A 288 -5.41 -35.68 14.34
N ARG A 289 -6.12 -35.19 13.32
CA ARG A 289 -5.52 -34.69 12.09
C ARG A 289 -4.77 -33.38 12.32
N SER A 290 -5.31 -32.50 13.17
CA SER A 290 -4.67 -31.24 13.52
C SER A 290 -3.37 -31.45 14.27
N ARG A 291 -3.31 -32.43 15.21
CA ARG A 291 -2.07 -32.82 15.88
C ARG A 291 -1.01 -33.32 14.90
N GLN A 292 -1.38 -34.19 13.94
CA GLN A 292 -0.47 -34.66 12.90
C GLN A 292 0.03 -33.52 12.01
N PHE A 293 -0.84 -32.56 11.70
CA PHE A 293 -0.46 -31.37 10.94
C PHE A 293 0.53 -30.51 11.72
N ALA A 294 0.26 -30.30 13.02
CA ALA A 294 1.14 -29.57 13.92
C ALA A 294 2.53 -30.22 14.02
N GLU A 295 2.63 -31.56 14.14
CA GLU A 295 3.92 -32.27 14.13
C GLU A 295 4.76 -31.93 12.88
N GLY A 296 4.13 -31.89 11.71
CA GLY A 296 4.79 -31.47 10.46
C GLY A 296 5.18 -30.00 10.45
N LEU A 297 4.34 -29.11 10.99
CA LEU A 297 4.66 -27.68 11.15
C LEU A 297 5.86 -27.47 12.09
N LEU A 298 5.93 -28.18 13.21
CA LEU A 298 7.06 -28.10 14.15
C LEU A 298 8.35 -28.61 13.49
N ALA A 299 8.26 -29.69 12.70
CA ALA A 299 9.39 -30.16 11.89
C ALA A 299 9.82 -29.11 10.85
N HIS A 300 8.88 -28.39 10.25
CA HIS A 300 9.16 -27.29 9.31
C HIS A 300 9.87 -26.11 9.99
N LEU A 301 9.48 -25.75 11.22
CA LEU A 301 10.16 -24.73 12.02
C LEU A 301 11.59 -25.17 12.37
N ARG A 302 11.78 -26.43 12.79
CA ARG A 302 13.12 -26.99 13.06
C ARG A 302 14.01 -27.02 11.82
N LEU A 303 13.44 -27.31 10.65
CA LEU A 303 14.15 -27.23 9.36
C LEU A 303 14.65 -25.81 9.08
N HIS A 304 13.92 -24.79 9.50
CA HIS A 304 14.32 -23.38 9.43
C HIS A 304 15.10 -22.91 10.66
N GLY A 305 15.68 -23.86 11.39
CA GLY A 305 16.60 -23.61 12.49
C GLY A 305 15.95 -23.20 13.80
N VAL A 306 14.63 -23.31 13.99
CA VAL A 306 13.99 -23.02 15.29
C VAL A 306 14.19 -24.17 16.27
N GLU A 307 14.67 -23.86 17.47
CA GLU A 307 14.91 -24.81 18.56
C GLU A 307 13.99 -24.56 19.75
N ASP A 308 13.89 -25.55 20.63
CA ASP A 308 13.06 -25.44 21.83
C ASP A 308 13.58 -24.33 22.76
N GLY A 309 12.70 -23.44 23.21
CA GLY A 309 13.04 -22.33 24.09
C GLY A 309 13.56 -21.08 23.38
N ASP A 310 13.58 -21.04 22.05
CA ASP A 310 14.00 -19.86 21.30
C ASP A 310 13.08 -18.65 21.52
N ALA A 311 13.67 -17.45 21.36
CA ALA A 311 12.90 -16.24 21.12
C ALA A 311 12.67 -16.12 19.60
N VAL A 312 11.41 -16.02 19.19
CA VAL A 312 11.02 -15.91 17.79
C VAL A 312 10.16 -14.68 17.57
N MET A 313 10.30 -14.07 16.41
CA MET A 313 9.50 -12.95 15.96
C MET A 313 8.81 -13.34 14.66
N LEU A 314 7.49 -13.44 14.67
CA LEU A 314 6.70 -13.66 13.46
C LEU A 314 6.63 -12.35 12.67
N VAL A 315 6.99 -12.40 11.39
CA VAL A 315 7.05 -11.23 10.52
C VAL A 315 6.14 -11.44 9.30
N ASP A 316 5.18 -10.55 9.10
CA ASP A 316 4.15 -10.70 8.06
C ASP A 316 3.67 -9.34 7.52
N LEU A 317 3.13 -9.33 6.31
CA LEU A 317 2.39 -8.20 5.76
C LEU A 317 1.04 -8.03 6.46
N GLY A 318 0.47 -9.14 6.96
CA GLY A 318 -0.92 -9.31 7.38
C GLY A 318 -1.43 -8.38 8.48
N SER A 319 -2.72 -8.02 8.40
CA SER A 319 -3.34 -6.91 9.14
C SER A 319 -3.97 -7.22 10.50
N VAL A 320 -4.13 -8.49 10.88
CA VAL A 320 -4.87 -8.89 12.10
C VAL A 320 -4.02 -9.72 13.07
N GLY A 321 -2.94 -10.35 12.59
CA GLY A 321 -2.14 -11.28 13.38
C GLY A 321 -2.83 -12.63 13.64
N THR A 322 -3.72 -13.07 12.74
CA THR A 322 -4.48 -14.34 12.88
C THR A 322 -3.57 -15.54 13.08
N ILE A 323 -2.46 -15.63 12.35
CA ILE A 323 -1.50 -16.75 12.48
C ILE A 323 -0.93 -16.80 13.90
N GLN A 324 -0.49 -15.65 14.43
CA GLN A 324 0.01 -15.57 15.80
C GLN A 324 -1.08 -15.91 16.82
N ASN A 325 -2.32 -15.46 16.62
CA ASN A 325 -3.43 -15.74 17.54
C ASN A 325 -3.63 -17.24 17.74
N VAL A 326 -3.57 -18.03 16.66
CA VAL A 326 -3.88 -19.45 16.71
C VAL A 326 -2.66 -20.33 17.00
N LEU A 327 -1.46 -19.88 16.63
CA LEU A 327 -0.24 -20.67 16.83
C LEU A 327 0.49 -20.38 18.14
N SER A 328 0.32 -19.20 18.77
CA SER A 328 1.14 -18.85 19.95
C SER A 328 0.99 -19.87 21.09
N GLY A 329 -0.22 -20.34 21.34
CA GLY A 329 -0.47 -21.38 22.35
C GLY A 329 0.20 -22.71 22.00
N VAL A 330 0.05 -23.17 20.76
CA VAL A 330 0.66 -24.42 20.26
C VAL A 330 2.18 -24.37 20.37
N LEU A 331 2.79 -23.30 19.86
CA LEU A 331 4.24 -23.15 19.81
C LEU A 331 4.86 -22.97 21.21
N THR A 332 4.16 -22.30 22.12
CA THR A 332 4.59 -22.19 23.53
C THR A 332 4.51 -23.54 24.23
N ALA A 333 3.44 -24.32 24.00
CA ALA A 333 3.28 -25.63 24.64
C ALA A 333 4.28 -26.67 24.11
N GLU A 334 4.44 -26.76 22.79
CA GLU A 334 5.21 -27.82 22.14
C GLU A 334 6.71 -27.52 22.03
N MET A 335 7.08 -26.25 21.86
CA MET A 335 8.47 -25.83 21.65
C MET A 335 8.96 -24.80 22.69
N LYS A 336 8.13 -24.38 23.65
CA LYS A 336 8.52 -23.42 24.72
C LYS A 336 9.01 -22.08 24.17
N LEU A 337 8.53 -21.68 22.99
CA LEU A 337 8.99 -20.45 22.33
C LEU A 337 8.51 -19.21 23.07
N THR A 338 9.34 -18.17 23.08
CA THR A 338 8.92 -16.80 23.43
C THR A 338 8.61 -16.06 22.13
N ILE A 339 7.37 -15.63 21.95
CA ILE A 339 6.86 -15.22 20.63
C ILE A 339 6.46 -13.75 20.65
N SER A 340 6.98 -12.99 19.69
CA SER A 340 6.48 -11.66 19.32
C SER A 340 6.01 -11.65 17.87
N GLY A 341 5.16 -10.68 17.50
CA GLY A 341 4.68 -10.47 16.13
C GLY A 341 4.94 -9.05 15.68
N ARG A 342 5.57 -8.89 14.51
CA ARG A 342 5.86 -7.61 13.86
C ARG A 342 5.29 -7.60 12.46
N TYR A 343 4.31 -6.75 12.26
CA TYR A 343 3.52 -6.71 11.03
C TYR A 343 3.81 -5.44 10.24
N PHE A 344 3.73 -5.49 8.92
CA PHE A 344 3.77 -4.28 8.12
C PHE A 344 2.56 -3.38 8.44
N LEU A 345 1.37 -3.95 8.53
CA LEU A 345 0.13 -3.28 8.95
C LEU A 345 -0.51 -4.09 10.07
N LEU A 346 -1.00 -3.48 11.14
CA LEU A 346 -1.72 -4.16 12.22
C LEU A 346 -2.92 -3.32 12.66
N ARG A 347 -4.13 -3.82 12.37
CA ARG A 347 -5.40 -3.28 12.86
C ARG A 347 -5.83 -3.91 14.19
N GLU A 348 -5.32 -5.12 14.47
CA GLU A 348 -5.65 -5.96 15.62
C GLU A 348 -7.13 -5.92 16.03
N GLU A 349 -7.99 -6.59 15.25
CA GLU A 349 -9.43 -6.64 15.56
C GLU A 349 -9.75 -7.37 16.87
N ASN A 350 -8.88 -8.31 17.27
CA ASN A 350 -8.99 -9.07 18.51
C ASN A 350 -7.79 -8.77 19.40
N LEU A 351 -8.03 -8.07 20.52
CA LEU A 351 -7.02 -7.72 21.51
C LEU A 351 -6.66 -8.94 22.37
N THR A 352 -5.83 -9.82 21.81
CA THR A 352 -5.44 -11.08 22.45
C THR A 352 -4.48 -10.93 23.63
N GLY A 353 -3.88 -9.75 23.83
CA GLY A 353 -2.82 -9.53 24.83
C GLY A 353 -1.45 -10.12 24.45
N LEU A 354 -1.33 -10.74 23.27
CA LEU A 354 -0.05 -11.20 22.71
C LEU A 354 0.82 -9.99 22.33
N ASP A 355 2.15 -10.17 22.32
CA ASP A 355 3.08 -9.13 21.86
C ASP A 355 2.94 -8.97 20.33
N LYS A 356 2.14 -7.98 19.92
CA LYS A 356 1.95 -7.59 18.51
C LYS A 356 2.22 -6.11 18.33
N LYS A 357 2.88 -5.78 17.23
CA LYS A 357 3.08 -4.39 16.80
C LYS A 357 3.07 -4.33 15.28
N GLY A 358 2.52 -3.26 14.72
CA GLY A 358 2.66 -2.93 13.30
C GLY A 358 3.64 -1.80 13.06
N LEU A 359 4.30 -1.75 11.90
CA LEU A 359 4.86 -0.50 11.38
C LEU A 359 3.74 0.54 11.30
N LEU A 360 2.57 0.09 10.81
CA LEU A 360 1.33 0.86 10.75
C LEU A 360 0.31 0.24 11.70
N ASP A 361 0.03 0.89 12.83
CA ASP A 361 -1.03 0.45 13.75
C ASP A 361 -1.65 1.59 14.56
N PHE A 362 -2.51 1.23 15.51
CA PHE A 362 -3.29 2.16 16.32
C PHE A 362 -2.44 3.12 17.17
N ARG A 363 -1.14 2.84 17.36
CA ARG A 363 -0.22 3.72 18.09
C ARG A 363 0.10 4.99 17.28
N HIS A 364 -0.06 4.92 15.96
CA HIS A 364 0.29 5.99 15.04
C HIS A 364 -0.91 6.49 14.23
N TYR A 365 -1.92 5.65 14.01
CA TYR A 365 -3.03 5.93 13.12
C TYR A 365 -4.38 5.62 13.75
N ASP A 366 -5.39 6.40 13.39
CA ASP A 366 -6.78 6.09 13.71
C ASP A 366 -7.30 4.89 12.88
N THR A 367 -8.44 4.33 13.30
CA THR A 367 -9.04 3.15 12.68
C THR A 367 -9.37 3.36 11.21
N ASP A 368 -9.84 4.56 10.82
CA ASP A 368 -10.24 4.88 9.45
C ASP A 368 -9.02 4.93 8.53
N ALA A 369 -7.91 5.51 8.98
CA ALA A 369 -6.64 5.49 8.27
C ALA A 369 -6.16 4.06 8.02
N LEU A 370 -6.10 3.23 9.07
CA LEU A 370 -5.66 1.84 8.94
C LEU A 370 -6.58 1.02 8.03
N PHE A 371 -7.90 1.22 8.14
CA PHE A 371 -8.88 0.56 7.27
C PHE A 371 -8.73 0.99 5.81
N SER A 372 -8.50 2.29 5.57
CA SER A 372 -8.32 2.83 4.21
C SER A 372 -7.10 2.23 3.51
N ILE A 373 -5.99 2.02 4.22
CA ILE A 373 -4.79 1.35 3.71
C ILE A 373 -5.06 -0.15 3.52
N PHE A 374 -5.61 -0.80 4.54
CA PHE A 374 -5.89 -2.24 4.52
C PHE A 374 -6.73 -2.65 3.32
N GLN A 375 -7.73 -1.85 2.96
CA GLN A 375 -8.66 -2.19 1.89
C GLN A 375 -7.98 -2.42 0.53
N TYR A 376 -6.78 -1.88 0.33
CA TYR A 376 -6.02 -2.00 -0.92
C TYR A 376 -4.67 -2.71 -0.73
N ILE A 377 -4.48 -3.38 0.40
CA ILE A 377 -3.21 -4.06 0.72
C ILE A 377 -2.92 -5.23 -0.23
N ALA A 378 -3.93 -5.77 -0.91
CA ALA A 378 -3.77 -6.80 -1.94
C ALA A 378 -2.80 -6.35 -3.06
N LEU A 379 -2.71 -5.05 -3.35
CA LEU A 379 -1.69 -4.55 -4.27
C LEU A 379 -0.28 -4.80 -3.74
N MET A 380 -0.05 -4.60 -2.44
CA MET A 380 1.23 -4.93 -1.80
C MET A 380 1.46 -6.44 -1.74
N GLU A 381 0.44 -7.25 -1.46
CA GLU A 381 0.53 -8.72 -1.48
C GLU A 381 1.09 -9.21 -2.83
N GLU A 382 0.61 -8.63 -3.94
CA GLU A 382 1.11 -8.98 -5.28
C GLU A 382 2.59 -8.66 -5.52
N PHE A 383 3.19 -7.74 -4.78
CA PHE A 383 4.64 -7.48 -4.87
C PHE A 383 5.43 -8.14 -3.75
N CYS A 384 4.79 -8.52 -2.66
CA CYS A 384 5.45 -9.18 -1.54
C CYS A 384 5.56 -10.70 -1.70
N THR A 385 4.80 -11.28 -2.62
CA THR A 385 4.74 -12.72 -2.84
C THR A 385 5.85 -13.29 -3.75
N ILE A 386 5.95 -14.61 -3.80
CA ILE A 386 6.86 -15.37 -4.67
C ILE A 386 6.04 -16.35 -5.53
N ALA A 387 6.51 -16.65 -6.74
CA ALA A 387 5.86 -17.58 -7.66
C ALA A 387 5.97 -19.03 -7.17
N GLN A 388 5.12 -19.41 -6.22
CA GLN A 388 5.01 -20.78 -5.71
C GLN A 388 3.58 -21.10 -5.28
N GLY A 389 3.20 -22.38 -5.36
CA GLY A 389 1.90 -22.86 -4.93
C GLY A 389 1.67 -22.77 -3.42
N SER A 390 0.41 -22.82 -2.99
CA SER A 390 0.05 -22.79 -1.57
C SER A 390 0.41 -24.09 -0.87
N VAL A 391 0.86 -24.01 0.39
CA VAL A 391 1.16 -25.21 1.20
C VAL A 391 -0.13 -25.92 1.59
N LEU A 392 -0.20 -27.20 1.25
CA LEU A 392 -1.31 -28.10 1.57
C LEU A 392 -1.06 -28.90 2.86
N TYR A 393 0.19 -29.32 3.09
CA TYR A 393 0.62 -30.01 4.32
C TYR A 393 2.16 -30.04 4.41
N TYR A 394 2.69 -30.44 5.57
CA TYR A 394 4.12 -30.66 5.78
C TYR A 394 4.43 -32.16 5.87
N GLY A 395 5.53 -32.59 5.25
CA GLY A 395 6.08 -33.93 5.45
C GLY A 395 6.63 -34.13 6.86
N LYS A 396 6.91 -35.38 7.24
CA LYS A 396 7.56 -35.71 8.52
C LYS A 396 8.96 -35.12 8.66
N ASP A 397 9.58 -34.79 7.53
CA ASP A 397 10.86 -34.10 7.40
C ASP A 397 10.73 -32.57 7.48
N GLY A 398 9.51 -32.04 7.69
CA GLY A 398 9.23 -30.60 7.70
C GLY A 398 9.15 -29.96 6.31
N GLN A 399 9.28 -30.74 5.24
CA GLN A 399 9.23 -30.20 3.87
C GLN A 399 7.79 -29.87 3.47
N PRO A 400 7.51 -28.65 2.99
CA PRO A 400 6.17 -28.25 2.58
C PRO A 400 5.78 -28.90 1.24
N ARG A 401 4.54 -29.38 1.18
CA ARG A 401 3.93 -29.94 -0.03
C ARG A 401 2.91 -28.95 -0.56
N ARG A 402 3.13 -28.50 -1.79
CA ARG A 402 2.38 -27.41 -2.41
C ARG A 402 1.41 -27.92 -3.47
N ASP A 403 0.42 -27.10 -3.81
CA ASP A 403 -0.29 -27.27 -5.08
C ASP A 403 0.59 -26.86 -6.29
N ASN A 404 0.07 -27.08 -7.51
CA ASN A 404 0.77 -26.82 -8.77
C ASN A 404 0.51 -25.41 -9.33
N ALA A 405 -0.03 -24.47 -8.55
CA ALA A 405 -0.41 -23.15 -9.06
C ALA A 405 0.79 -22.18 -9.05
N GLU A 406 1.48 -22.03 -10.18
CA GLU A 406 2.62 -21.10 -10.30
C GLU A 406 2.23 -19.68 -10.72
N GLY A 407 0.94 -19.40 -10.97
CA GLY A 407 0.46 -18.07 -11.39
C GLY A 407 0.74 -17.75 -12.86
N ASP A 408 0.58 -16.48 -13.25
CA ASP A 408 0.89 -15.99 -14.61
C ASP A 408 2.41 -15.70 -14.73
N PRO A 409 3.15 -16.36 -15.65
CA PRO A 409 4.57 -16.11 -15.87
C PRO A 409 4.93 -14.65 -16.16
N ALA A 410 4.07 -13.89 -16.85
CA ALA A 410 4.32 -12.49 -17.17
C ALA A 410 4.25 -11.61 -15.92
N GLN A 411 3.20 -11.79 -15.09
CA GLN A 411 3.06 -11.13 -13.79
C GLN A 411 4.24 -11.46 -12.87
N ASN A 412 4.64 -12.74 -12.82
CA ASN A 412 5.78 -13.20 -12.03
C ASN A 412 7.10 -12.56 -12.47
N ALA A 413 7.35 -12.46 -13.77
CA ALA A 413 8.55 -11.82 -14.31
C ALA A 413 8.59 -10.32 -14.00
N LEU A 414 7.43 -9.65 -14.10
CA LEU A 414 7.29 -8.24 -13.74
C LEU A 414 7.55 -8.02 -12.24
N ARG A 415 6.93 -8.83 -11.39
CA ARG A 415 7.12 -8.83 -9.94
C ARG A 415 8.59 -9.03 -9.58
N ALA A 416 9.26 -10.02 -10.16
CA ALA A 416 10.66 -10.31 -9.88
C ALA A 416 11.59 -9.12 -10.23
N ARG A 417 11.33 -8.43 -11.34
CA ARG A 417 12.06 -7.21 -11.72
C ARG A 417 11.84 -6.06 -10.74
N ALA A 418 10.60 -5.82 -10.34
CA ALA A 418 10.27 -4.80 -9.32
C ALA A 418 10.93 -5.14 -7.97
N GLN A 419 10.88 -6.40 -7.54
CA GLN A 419 11.54 -6.86 -6.32
C GLN A 419 13.07 -6.67 -6.39
N ALA A 420 13.70 -7.01 -7.52
CA ALA A 420 15.13 -6.83 -7.72
C ALA A 420 15.56 -5.35 -7.60
N ALA A 421 14.78 -4.44 -8.18
CA ALA A 421 15.03 -3.01 -8.08
C ALA A 421 14.79 -2.48 -6.65
N CYS A 422 13.79 -3.01 -5.94
CA CYS A 422 13.58 -2.74 -4.51
C CYS A 422 14.80 -3.18 -3.68
N PHE A 423 15.36 -4.36 -3.94
CA PHE A 423 16.55 -4.85 -3.25
C PHE A 423 17.78 -3.99 -3.53
N ALA A 424 17.92 -3.47 -4.76
CA ALA A 424 19.00 -2.55 -5.11
C ALA A 424 18.92 -1.24 -4.33
N PHE A 425 17.70 -0.71 -4.10
CA PHE A 425 17.49 0.44 -3.25
C PHE A 425 17.84 0.13 -1.78
N VAL A 426 17.22 -0.92 -1.22
CA VAL A 426 17.36 -1.25 0.20
C VAL A 426 18.79 -1.66 0.57
N GLY A 427 19.54 -2.29 -0.34
CA GLY A 427 20.95 -2.64 -0.11
C GLY A 427 21.92 -1.45 -0.12
N GLN A 428 21.43 -0.22 -0.29
CA GLN A 428 22.22 1.00 -0.40
C GLN A 428 21.66 2.12 0.50
N GLN A 429 21.26 1.79 1.73
CA GLN A 429 20.48 2.67 2.61
C GLN A 429 21.07 4.07 2.82
N ASP A 430 22.39 4.20 2.81
CA ASP A 430 23.10 5.47 3.01
C ASP A 430 23.47 6.19 1.69
N ARG A 431 23.09 5.62 0.54
CA ARG A 431 23.48 6.19 -0.76
C ARG A 431 22.87 7.57 -0.94
N GLY A 432 23.75 8.55 -1.12
CA GLY A 432 23.37 9.96 -1.27
C GLY A 432 23.44 10.74 0.03
N TRP A 433 23.72 10.10 1.17
CA TRP A 433 24.07 10.78 2.42
C TRP A 433 25.58 10.78 2.61
N ARG A 434 26.15 11.96 2.85
CA ARG A 434 27.53 12.08 3.36
C ARG A 434 27.56 11.85 4.87
N ILE A 435 26.55 12.40 5.53
CA ILE A 435 26.23 12.24 6.95
C ILE A 435 24.73 11.96 6.99
N ALA A 436 24.32 10.97 7.78
CA ALA A 436 22.90 10.68 7.96
C ALA A 436 22.19 11.93 8.50
N PRO A 437 21.05 12.34 7.91
CA PRO A 437 20.31 13.50 8.41
C PRO A 437 19.90 13.30 9.86
N ALA A 438 20.00 14.35 10.69
CA ALA A 438 19.55 14.29 12.08
C ALA A 438 18.04 14.00 12.22
N SER A 439 17.27 14.19 11.15
CA SER A 439 15.85 13.86 11.08
C SER A 439 15.59 12.39 10.69
N TRP A 440 16.62 11.59 10.41
CA TRP A 440 16.47 10.18 10.09
C TRP A 440 16.40 9.38 11.40
N ASP A 441 15.17 9.01 11.78
CA ASP A 441 14.84 8.18 12.94
C ASP A 441 13.70 7.20 12.58
N ASP A 442 13.30 6.35 13.53
CA ASP A 442 12.22 5.35 13.37
C ASP A 442 10.92 5.99 12.86
N GLU A 443 10.61 7.19 13.35
CA GLU A 443 9.38 7.89 13.03
C GLU A 443 9.42 8.48 11.61
N SER A 444 10.56 9.06 11.20
CA SER A 444 10.78 9.50 9.83
C SER A 444 10.78 8.32 8.85
N ALA A 445 11.36 7.18 9.23
CA ALA A 445 11.35 5.97 8.41
C ALA A 445 9.92 5.43 8.21
N ARG A 446 9.12 5.39 9.28
CA ARG A 446 7.69 5.02 9.24
C ARG A 446 6.88 5.97 8.36
N ARG A 447 7.05 7.29 8.54
CA ARG A 447 6.33 8.31 7.76
C ARG A 447 6.71 8.29 6.28
N MET A 448 7.98 8.04 5.96
CA MET A 448 8.42 7.81 4.57
C MET A 448 7.69 6.60 3.97
N ALA A 449 7.67 5.47 4.67
CA ALA A 449 7.01 4.27 4.17
C ALA A 449 5.51 4.51 3.93
N VAL A 450 4.80 5.22 4.82
CA VAL A 450 3.39 5.57 4.60
C VAL A 450 3.19 6.59 3.50
N GLY A 451 4.04 7.61 3.40
CA GLY A 451 3.95 8.59 2.32
C GLY A 451 4.02 7.93 0.94
N SER A 452 4.99 7.04 0.75
CA SER A 452 5.16 6.27 -0.49
C SER A 452 4.05 5.23 -0.70
N LEU A 453 3.65 4.51 0.35
CA LEU A 453 2.56 3.52 0.27
C LEU A 453 1.21 4.17 -0.02
N ALA A 454 0.79 5.17 0.76
CA ALA A 454 -0.49 5.84 0.56
C ALA A 454 -0.54 6.55 -0.80
N ARG A 455 0.58 7.08 -1.28
CA ARG A 455 0.64 7.58 -2.66
C ARG A 455 0.45 6.46 -3.68
N LEU A 456 1.08 5.31 -3.51
CA LEU A 456 0.81 4.16 -4.38
C LEU A 456 -0.67 3.75 -4.31
N LEU A 457 -1.22 3.60 -3.12
CA LEU A 457 -2.59 3.10 -2.95
C LEU A 457 -3.67 4.08 -3.43
N PHE A 458 -3.43 5.39 -3.39
CA PHE A 458 -4.48 6.39 -3.66
C PHE A 458 -4.15 7.41 -4.73
N LEU A 459 -2.88 7.59 -5.09
CA LEU A 459 -2.44 8.56 -6.08
C LEU A 459 -1.42 7.92 -7.04
N PRO A 460 -1.74 6.77 -7.67
CA PRO A 460 -0.85 6.13 -8.62
C PRO A 460 -0.62 7.02 -9.85
N THR A 461 0.52 6.83 -10.50
CA THR A 461 0.81 7.43 -11.81
C THR A 461 0.21 6.59 -12.94
N GLU A 462 0.09 7.17 -14.14
CA GLU A 462 -0.41 6.43 -15.31
C GLU A 462 0.45 5.20 -15.65
N GLU A 463 1.77 5.32 -15.49
CA GLU A 463 2.70 4.21 -15.73
C GLU A 463 2.52 3.08 -14.72
N GLU A 464 2.24 3.41 -13.46
CA GLU A 464 1.95 2.42 -12.42
C GLU A 464 0.62 1.72 -12.70
N ILE A 465 -0.42 2.47 -13.12
CA ILE A 465 -1.70 1.88 -13.52
C ILE A 465 -1.52 0.94 -14.71
N ALA A 466 -0.80 1.37 -15.75
CA ALA A 466 -0.54 0.56 -16.93
C ALA A 466 0.23 -0.73 -16.60
N MET A 467 1.13 -0.68 -15.62
CA MET A 467 1.87 -1.84 -15.12
C MET A 467 0.99 -2.83 -14.36
N ILE A 468 0.07 -2.33 -13.53
CA ILE A 468 -0.74 -3.12 -12.60
C ILE A 468 -2.03 -3.64 -13.26
N GLU A 469 -2.48 -3.05 -14.37
CA GLU A 469 -3.75 -3.39 -15.03
C GLU A 469 -3.86 -4.86 -15.44
N SER A 470 -2.74 -5.51 -15.79
CA SER A 470 -2.74 -6.92 -16.17
C SER A 470 -2.73 -7.89 -14.96
N PHE A 471 -2.60 -7.38 -13.73
CA PHE A 471 -2.43 -8.23 -12.56
C PHE A 471 -3.73 -8.90 -12.14
N VAL A 472 -3.60 -10.16 -11.76
CA VAL A 472 -4.67 -10.99 -11.23
C VAL A 472 -4.30 -11.44 -9.82
N HIS A 473 -5.22 -11.24 -8.89
CA HIS A 473 -5.09 -11.65 -7.50
C HIS A 473 -5.74 -12.99 -7.25
N ASP A 474 -5.07 -13.83 -6.47
CA ASP A 474 -5.52 -15.16 -6.07
C ASP A 474 -6.15 -15.12 -4.67
N VAL A 475 -7.48 -15.29 -4.63
CA VAL A 475 -8.26 -15.29 -3.38
C VAL A 475 -8.11 -16.63 -2.68
N ASN A 476 -6.94 -16.85 -2.10
CA ASN A 476 -6.58 -18.12 -1.49
C ASN A 476 -7.16 -18.23 -0.06
N MET A 477 -8.43 -18.63 -0.01
CA MET A 477 -9.09 -19.13 1.20
C MET A 477 -9.45 -20.62 1.07
N GLY A 478 -8.78 -21.35 0.17
CA GLY A 478 -9.11 -22.71 -0.21
C GLY A 478 -9.99 -22.82 -1.46
N SER A 479 -10.12 -21.75 -2.26
CA SER A 479 -10.67 -21.78 -3.62
C SER A 479 -9.59 -21.43 -4.64
N SER A 480 -9.85 -21.69 -5.92
CA SER A 480 -8.97 -21.35 -7.05
C SER A 480 -9.42 -20.06 -7.76
N ASP A 481 -10.13 -19.17 -7.05
CA ASP A 481 -10.75 -17.99 -7.64
C ASP A 481 -9.73 -16.88 -7.90
N LYS A 482 -9.78 -16.36 -9.13
CA LYS A 482 -8.88 -15.32 -9.62
C LYS A 482 -9.66 -14.08 -9.98
N ILE A 483 -9.24 -12.93 -9.43
CA ILE A 483 -9.92 -11.65 -9.64
C ILE A 483 -8.89 -10.64 -10.15
N ARG A 484 -9.23 -9.88 -11.20
CA ARG A 484 -8.35 -8.79 -11.68
C ARG A 484 -8.19 -7.72 -10.59
N LEU A 485 -6.99 -7.18 -10.45
CA LEU A 485 -6.77 -6.06 -9.52
C LEU A 485 -7.61 -4.84 -9.90
N MET A 486 -7.72 -4.57 -11.21
CA MET A 486 -8.44 -3.42 -11.76
C MET A 486 -9.35 -3.83 -12.93
N ASP A 487 -10.46 -3.11 -13.04
CA ASP A 487 -11.42 -3.19 -14.14
C ASP A 487 -11.85 -1.78 -14.55
N CYS A 488 -10.93 -1.09 -15.24
CA CYS A 488 -11.09 0.31 -15.60
C CYS A 488 -12.30 0.55 -16.52
N GLU A 489 -12.59 -0.38 -17.44
CA GLU A 489 -13.73 -0.27 -18.35
C GLU A 489 -15.07 -0.29 -17.61
N ALA A 490 -15.23 -1.24 -16.69
CA ALA A 490 -16.46 -1.31 -15.91
C ALA A 490 -16.60 -0.12 -14.95
N THR A 491 -15.50 0.41 -14.41
CA THR A 491 -15.55 1.64 -13.60
C THR A 491 -15.93 2.85 -14.44
N GLY A 492 -15.42 2.99 -15.67
CA GLY A 492 -15.88 4.01 -16.61
C GLY A 492 -17.37 3.89 -16.94
N ARG A 493 -17.87 2.68 -17.21
CA ARG A 493 -19.32 2.42 -17.38
C ARG A 493 -20.12 2.80 -16.13
N ASN A 494 -19.69 2.37 -14.94
CA ASN A 494 -20.39 2.66 -13.69
C ASN A 494 -20.41 4.15 -13.35
N LEU A 495 -19.32 4.88 -13.62
CA LEU A 495 -19.27 6.33 -13.48
C LEU A 495 -20.26 7.02 -14.41
N ARG A 496 -20.33 6.59 -15.68
CA ARG A 496 -21.31 7.13 -16.65
C ARG A 496 -22.76 6.81 -16.23
N HIS A 497 -23.02 5.59 -15.77
CA HIS A 497 -24.38 5.13 -15.42
C HIS A 497 -24.88 5.67 -14.08
N HIS A 498 -24.01 5.71 -13.08
CA HIS A 498 -24.42 5.91 -11.68
C HIS A 498 -23.74 7.09 -10.99
N GLY A 499 -22.72 7.67 -11.61
CA GLY A 499 -21.95 8.76 -11.05
C GLY A 499 -20.93 8.31 -10.00
N PRO A 500 -20.18 9.29 -9.46
CA PRO A 500 -19.04 9.04 -8.59
C PRO A 500 -19.42 8.36 -7.27
N PHE A 501 -20.48 8.84 -6.60
CA PHE A 501 -20.91 8.28 -5.32
C PHE A 501 -21.17 6.77 -5.36
N HIS A 502 -21.92 6.30 -6.38
CA HIS A 502 -22.26 4.89 -6.48
C HIS A 502 -21.02 4.04 -6.76
N THR A 503 -20.15 4.53 -7.64
CA THR A 503 -18.88 3.88 -7.95
C THR A 503 -18.05 3.76 -6.67
N MET A 504 -17.88 4.84 -5.92
CA MET A 504 -17.14 4.88 -4.64
C MET A 504 -17.73 3.95 -3.55
N ALA A 505 -19.04 3.67 -3.61
CA ALA A 505 -19.72 2.77 -2.69
C ALA A 505 -19.52 1.28 -3.01
N VAL A 506 -19.03 0.92 -4.20
CA VAL A 506 -18.70 -0.47 -4.55
C VAL A 506 -17.49 -0.92 -3.75
N ARG A 507 -17.69 -1.88 -2.84
CA ARG A 507 -16.63 -2.41 -1.95
C ARG A 507 -15.95 -3.67 -2.48
N GLU A 508 -16.42 -4.23 -3.59
CA GLU A 508 -15.95 -5.51 -4.15
C GLU A 508 -14.72 -5.37 -5.07
N ARG A 509 -14.30 -4.14 -5.38
CA ARG A 509 -13.12 -3.87 -6.22
C ARG A 509 -11.83 -3.94 -5.40
N ILE A 510 -10.84 -4.68 -5.90
CA ILE A 510 -9.56 -4.88 -5.21
C ILE A 510 -8.72 -3.60 -5.20
N TYR A 511 -8.63 -2.88 -6.32
CA TYR A 511 -7.82 -1.66 -6.42
C TYR A 511 -8.53 -0.50 -7.12
N GLN A 512 -9.66 -0.09 -6.53
CA GLN A 512 -10.51 0.99 -7.02
C GLN A 512 -9.82 2.36 -7.24
N PRO A 513 -8.87 2.84 -6.41
CA PRO A 513 -8.25 4.14 -6.62
C PRO A 513 -7.47 4.21 -7.93
N GLY A 514 -6.84 3.11 -8.34
CA GLY A 514 -6.18 3.00 -9.65
C GLY A 514 -7.17 3.15 -10.80
N GLU A 515 -8.35 2.55 -10.69
CA GLU A 515 -9.41 2.70 -11.69
C GLU A 515 -9.93 4.14 -11.77
N LEU A 516 -10.22 4.77 -10.62
CA LEU A 516 -10.72 6.14 -10.55
C LEU A 516 -9.71 7.18 -11.03
N ARG A 517 -8.41 6.90 -10.88
CA ARG A 517 -7.35 7.83 -11.27
C ARG A 517 -7.42 8.20 -12.75
N ARG A 518 -7.84 7.28 -13.63
CA ARG A 518 -8.08 7.52 -15.06
C ARG A 518 -9.18 8.55 -15.34
N HIS A 519 -10.08 8.78 -14.37
CA HIS A 519 -11.15 9.76 -14.46
C HIS A 519 -10.81 11.07 -13.74
N GLY A 520 -9.57 11.23 -13.28
CA GLY A 520 -9.05 12.46 -12.71
C GLY A 520 -8.91 12.44 -11.19
N MET A 521 -8.16 13.43 -10.68
CA MET A 521 -7.76 13.49 -9.27
C MET A 521 -8.92 13.72 -8.31
N ALA A 522 -9.99 14.39 -8.75
CA ALA A 522 -11.13 14.72 -7.91
C ALA A 522 -11.83 13.45 -7.38
N GLU A 523 -11.95 12.42 -8.21
CA GLU A 523 -12.60 11.16 -7.83
C GLU A 523 -11.77 10.37 -6.83
N THR A 524 -10.47 10.23 -7.10
CA THR A 524 -9.58 9.51 -6.20
C THR A 524 -9.43 10.23 -4.85
N LEU A 525 -9.38 11.57 -4.83
CA LEU A 525 -9.35 12.33 -3.59
C LEU A 525 -10.68 12.26 -2.82
N SER A 526 -11.81 12.30 -3.51
CA SER A 526 -13.13 12.13 -2.86
C SER A 526 -13.21 10.77 -2.17
N LEU A 527 -12.76 9.71 -2.85
CA LEU A 527 -12.68 8.36 -2.28
C LEU A 527 -11.74 8.27 -1.09
N LEU A 528 -10.52 8.81 -1.24
CA LEU A 528 -9.53 8.85 -0.17
C LEU A 528 -10.08 9.58 1.05
N MET A 529 -10.63 10.80 0.88
CA MET A 529 -11.18 11.59 1.98
C MET A 529 -12.35 10.89 2.67
N ALA A 530 -13.26 10.30 1.90
CA ALA A 530 -14.39 9.56 2.45
C ALA A 530 -13.94 8.40 3.35
N ARG A 531 -12.93 7.64 2.92
CA ARG A 531 -12.43 6.46 3.64
C ARG A 531 -11.50 6.82 4.79
N ARG A 532 -10.57 7.77 4.57
CA ARG A 532 -9.58 8.20 5.57
C ARG A 532 -10.20 8.92 6.76
N PHE A 533 -11.29 9.67 6.55
CA PHE A 533 -11.91 10.49 7.60
C PHE A 533 -13.34 10.04 7.97
N GLY A 534 -13.79 8.89 7.46
CA GLY A 534 -15.13 8.38 7.75
C GLY A 534 -16.25 9.34 7.37
N LEU A 535 -16.10 10.09 6.27
CA LEU A 535 -17.09 11.12 5.89
C LEU A 535 -18.39 10.47 5.44
N ASP A 536 -19.52 10.93 5.99
CA ASP A 536 -20.85 10.46 5.63
C ASP A 536 -21.39 11.12 4.35
N LEU A 537 -20.61 11.00 3.26
CA LEU A 537 -21.02 11.50 1.94
C LEU A 537 -22.28 10.78 1.46
N LYS A 538 -23.18 11.51 0.81
CA LYS A 538 -24.42 10.99 0.21
C LYS A 538 -24.43 11.23 -1.29
N ALA A 539 -25.27 10.47 -1.99
CA ALA A 539 -25.49 10.68 -3.42
C ALA A 539 -25.90 12.12 -3.77
N ALA A 540 -26.64 12.78 -2.88
CA ALA A 540 -27.11 14.16 -3.07
C ALA A 540 -25.95 15.18 -3.09
N ASP A 541 -24.83 14.93 -2.40
CA ASP A 541 -23.68 15.85 -2.34
C ASP A 541 -22.95 15.97 -3.69
N PHE A 542 -23.07 14.94 -4.53
CA PHE A 542 -22.49 14.91 -5.88
C PHE A 542 -23.49 15.38 -6.96
N GLN A 543 -24.76 15.54 -6.62
CA GLN A 543 -25.83 15.94 -7.53
C GLN A 543 -25.89 17.47 -7.65
N THR A 544 -25.00 18.03 -8.48
CA THR A 544 -24.98 19.47 -8.77
C THR A 544 -25.52 19.76 -10.18
N LYS A 545 -26.06 20.96 -10.41
CA LYS A 545 -26.50 21.44 -11.74
C LYS A 545 -27.48 20.49 -12.46
N GLY A 546 -28.50 20.01 -11.74
CA GLY A 546 -29.53 19.12 -12.31
C GLY A 546 -30.31 19.78 -13.45
N LEU A 547 -30.49 19.04 -14.54
CA LEU A 547 -31.30 19.41 -15.71
C LEU A 547 -32.75 18.97 -15.49
N LYS A 548 -33.71 19.87 -15.73
CA LYS A 548 -35.13 19.50 -15.70
C LYS A 548 -35.48 18.71 -16.96
N LEU A 549 -35.97 17.50 -16.77
CA LEU A 549 -36.31 16.55 -17.82
C LEU A 549 -37.82 16.31 -17.82
N PRO A 550 -38.56 16.86 -18.80
CA PRO A 550 -39.99 16.64 -18.90
C PRO A 550 -40.26 15.19 -19.32
N ILE A 551 -41.15 14.53 -18.59
CA ILE A 551 -41.61 13.17 -18.87
C ILE A 551 -43.14 13.12 -18.93
N LEU A 552 -43.66 12.17 -19.70
CA LEU A 552 -45.07 11.83 -19.76
C LEU A 552 -45.26 10.39 -19.29
N LEU A 553 -46.01 10.19 -18.21
CA LEU A 553 -46.37 8.87 -17.70
C LEU A 553 -47.77 8.51 -18.20
N THR A 554 -47.94 7.30 -18.74
CA THR A 554 -49.23 6.81 -19.24
C THR A 554 -49.62 5.48 -18.57
N ALA A 555 -50.91 5.32 -18.27
CA ALA A 555 -51.50 4.07 -17.79
C ALA A 555 -52.95 3.96 -18.25
N GLY A 556 -53.26 2.93 -19.05
CA GLY A 556 -54.56 2.83 -19.74
C GLY A 556 -54.82 4.08 -20.59
N ASP A 557 -55.99 4.70 -20.42
CA ASP A 557 -56.38 5.93 -21.13
C ASP A 557 -55.91 7.23 -20.44
N GLY A 558 -55.27 7.12 -19.26
CA GLY A 558 -54.79 8.26 -18.49
C GLY A 558 -53.33 8.61 -18.81
N HIS A 559 -53.03 9.91 -18.83
CA HIS A 559 -51.66 10.42 -18.92
C HIS A 559 -51.42 11.56 -17.93
N THR A 560 -50.17 11.73 -17.51
CA THR A 560 -49.74 12.84 -16.66
C THR A 560 -48.33 13.27 -17.06
N GLN A 561 -48.17 14.56 -17.35
CA GLN A 561 -46.87 15.16 -17.59
C GLN A 561 -46.28 15.68 -16.27
N MET A 562 -44.99 15.44 -16.05
CA MET A 562 -44.25 15.98 -14.91
C MET A 562 -42.79 16.19 -15.28
N ASP A 563 -42.09 17.00 -14.50
CA ASP A 563 -40.64 17.17 -14.64
C ASP A 563 -39.92 16.34 -13.60
N ILE A 564 -38.96 15.53 -14.06
CA ILE A 564 -37.96 14.92 -13.19
C ILE A 564 -36.64 15.70 -13.32
N THR A 565 -35.70 15.45 -12.40
CA THR A 565 -34.37 16.07 -12.48
C THR A 565 -33.35 15.02 -12.88
N ALA A 566 -32.66 15.26 -13.99
CA ALA A 566 -31.52 14.48 -14.43
C ALA A 566 -30.24 15.13 -13.90
N TYR A 567 -29.41 14.39 -13.18
CA TYR A 567 -28.17 14.90 -12.62
C TYR A 567 -26.97 14.45 -13.45
N PRO A 568 -25.94 15.29 -13.62
CA PRO A 568 -24.72 14.89 -14.30
C PRO A 568 -24.05 13.74 -13.54
N THR A 569 -23.46 12.82 -14.29
CA THR A 569 -22.69 11.69 -13.76
C THR A 569 -21.21 11.86 -14.07
N ASN A 570 -20.73 11.38 -15.21
CA ASN A 570 -19.34 11.51 -15.67
C ASN A 570 -19.31 11.70 -17.19
N GLU A 571 -18.23 12.29 -17.74
CA GLU A 571 -18.02 12.42 -19.20
C GLU A 571 -19.21 13.05 -19.98
N GLY A 572 -19.95 13.94 -19.32
CA GLY A 572 -21.12 14.62 -19.91
C GLY A 572 -22.43 13.84 -19.87
N TYR A 573 -22.45 12.64 -19.26
CA TYR A 573 -23.65 11.84 -19.09
C TYR A 573 -24.54 12.39 -17.97
N TYR A 574 -25.84 12.07 -18.04
CA TYR A 574 -26.84 12.43 -17.06
C TYR A 574 -27.65 11.20 -16.65
N ARG A 575 -28.01 11.13 -15.36
CA ARG A 575 -28.90 10.09 -14.81
C ARG A 575 -30.19 10.72 -14.27
N ALA A 576 -31.32 10.16 -14.67
CA ALA A 576 -32.63 10.51 -14.13
C ALA A 576 -33.34 9.25 -13.58
N LEU A 577 -34.08 9.41 -12.49
CA LEU A 577 -34.93 8.35 -11.93
C LEU A 577 -36.38 8.58 -12.38
N VAL A 578 -36.91 7.63 -13.17
CA VAL A 578 -38.27 7.71 -13.72
C VAL A 578 -39.21 6.84 -12.89
N PRO A 579 -40.27 7.40 -12.27
CA PRO A 579 -41.16 6.65 -11.39
C PRO A 579 -42.19 5.82 -12.18
N VAL A 580 -41.78 4.67 -12.72
CA VAL A 580 -42.65 3.78 -13.53
C VAL A 580 -43.57 2.86 -12.70
N GLY A 581 -43.53 2.96 -11.37
CA GLY A 581 -44.46 2.32 -10.43
C GLY A 581 -44.64 0.82 -10.63
N ALA A 582 -43.60 0.00 -10.39
CA ALA A 582 -43.64 -1.46 -10.57
C ALA A 582 -44.16 -1.93 -11.96
N GLY A 583 -43.89 -1.15 -13.00
CA GLY A 583 -44.34 -1.42 -14.37
C GLY A 583 -45.78 -1.01 -14.66
N ARG A 584 -46.43 -0.26 -13.77
CA ARG A 584 -47.80 0.25 -13.97
C ARG A 584 -47.88 1.38 -14.99
N PHE A 585 -46.79 2.12 -15.17
CA PHE A 585 -46.76 3.28 -16.07
C PHE A 585 -45.76 3.05 -17.20
N THR A 586 -46.15 3.43 -18.42
CA THR A 586 -45.20 3.62 -19.52
C THR A 586 -44.69 5.05 -19.45
N ALA A 587 -43.37 5.24 -19.52
CA ALA A 587 -42.76 6.56 -19.49
C ALA A 587 -42.25 6.97 -20.88
N ILE A 588 -42.64 8.17 -21.31
CA ILE A 588 -42.13 8.83 -22.51
C ILE A 588 -41.25 10.00 -22.05
N VAL A 589 -39.98 9.99 -22.47
CA VAL A 589 -39.02 11.05 -22.14
C VAL A 589 -38.99 12.07 -23.26
N MET A 590 -39.31 13.33 -22.96
CA MET A 590 -39.47 14.39 -23.97
C MET A 590 -38.16 15.16 -24.23
N ILE A 591 -37.09 14.44 -24.60
CA ILE A 591 -35.74 15.01 -24.79
C ILE A 591 -35.70 16.12 -25.84
N GLY A 592 -36.51 16.03 -26.90
CA GLY A 592 -36.57 17.03 -27.97
C GLY A 592 -37.04 18.42 -27.51
N GLN A 593 -37.55 18.57 -26.29
CA GLN A 593 -37.84 19.89 -25.70
C GLN A 593 -36.60 20.55 -25.10
N LEU A 594 -35.51 19.81 -24.90
CA LEU A 594 -34.32 20.28 -24.20
C LEU A 594 -33.14 20.52 -25.14
N CYS A 595 -33.02 19.74 -26.22
CA CYS A 595 -31.89 19.80 -27.12
C CYS A 595 -32.26 19.33 -28.52
N ASP A 596 -31.59 19.91 -29.52
CA ASP A 596 -31.73 19.54 -30.93
C ASP A 596 -31.09 18.19 -31.26
N TRP A 597 -30.10 17.78 -30.46
CA TRP A 597 -29.33 16.54 -30.65
C TRP A 597 -29.13 15.83 -29.32
N PHE A 598 -29.35 14.52 -29.30
CA PHE A 598 -29.01 13.66 -28.17
C PHE A 598 -28.50 12.31 -28.66
N GLN A 599 -27.59 11.70 -27.90
CA GLN A 599 -27.02 10.39 -28.21
C GLN A 599 -27.45 9.39 -27.12
N ILE A 600 -27.88 8.19 -27.55
CA ILE A 600 -28.11 7.04 -26.67
C ILE A 600 -26.93 6.09 -26.86
N GLU A 601 -26.15 5.86 -25.80
CA GLU A 601 -25.05 4.88 -25.85
C GLU A 601 -25.56 3.46 -25.59
N GLU A 602 -26.40 3.28 -24.56
CA GLU A 602 -27.03 2.00 -24.23
C GLU A 602 -28.55 2.20 -24.01
N PRO A 603 -29.40 1.28 -24.48
CA PRO A 603 -30.82 1.31 -24.14
C PRO A 603 -31.00 1.08 -22.62
N PRO A 604 -32.03 1.65 -21.97
CA PRO A 604 -32.21 1.55 -20.53
C PRO A 604 -32.32 0.08 -20.08
N ALA A 605 -31.26 -0.44 -19.45
CA ALA A 605 -31.23 -1.77 -18.88
C ALA A 605 -31.81 -1.76 -17.46
N SER A 606 -32.85 -2.57 -17.25
CA SER A 606 -33.48 -2.96 -15.97
C SER A 606 -34.46 -1.97 -15.31
N ILE A 607 -35.69 -2.45 -15.15
CA ILE A 607 -36.59 -2.06 -14.06
C ILE A 607 -35.95 -2.63 -12.77
N SER A 608 -35.10 -1.86 -12.10
CA SER A 608 -34.65 -2.23 -10.76
C SER A 608 -35.75 -1.86 -9.77
N ALA A 609 -36.39 -2.87 -9.19
CA ALA A 609 -37.19 -2.67 -7.98
C ALA A 609 -36.21 -2.34 -6.85
N SER A 610 -36.00 -1.05 -6.58
CA SER A 610 -35.24 -0.62 -5.42
C SER A 610 -35.99 -1.04 -4.15
N ARG A 611 -35.63 -2.21 -3.60
CA ARG A 611 -35.81 -2.46 -2.17
C ARG A 611 -34.77 -1.57 -1.48
N THR A 612 -35.22 -0.43 -0.98
CA THR A 612 -34.50 0.34 0.03
C THR A 612 -34.20 -0.59 1.20
N ALA A 613 -32.96 -1.07 1.28
CA ALA A 613 -32.43 -1.64 2.51
C ALA A 613 -32.15 -0.47 3.45
N LEU A 614 -33.09 -0.21 4.35
CA LEU A 614 -32.80 0.38 5.65
C LEU A 614 -32.05 -0.69 6.46
N SER A 615 -30.74 -0.51 6.65
CA SER A 615 -30.00 -0.96 7.82
C SER A 615 -28.69 -0.20 7.91
#